data_AF-A0A7G2SIY3-F1
#
_entry.id   AF-A0A7G2SIY3-F1
#
_cell.length_a   1.000
_cell.length_b   1.000
_cell.length_c   1.000
_cell.angle_alpha   90.00
_cell.angle_beta   90.00
_cell.angle_gamma   90.00
#
_symmetry.space_group_name_H-M   'P 1'
#
loop_
_entity.id
_entity.type
_entity.pdbx_description
1 polymer ?
#
loop_
_entity_poly.entity_id
_entity_poly.type
_entity_poly.pdbx_seq_one_letter_code
_entity_poly.pdbx_strand_id
1 'polypeptide(L)'
;MHLLQPQPEVTTSSLVSTHLTLDSALSIDTVQLSLWQNLQTEQDQVDWLILHFNHWFSHQNVILVKGESEPEYFPAHRHAPARIQFAHGFFNSALHEISHWSIAGSKRRLLADLGYWYAPDGRTAEQQALFEQVEVKPQAIEWMFAQAFGRKFRVSLDNLTGEGGDGATFKNNVFAQVQKYFSGEAKLPLDAQHFIQCICMTTRHGQWLKASEFQREALD
;
A
#
# COMPACT_ATOMS: atom_id res chain seq x y z
N MET A 1 -15.75 -29.38 -0.97
CA MET A 1 -16.91 -28.48 -0.94
C MET A 1 -17.08 -28.04 0.50
N HIS A 2 -16.34 -27.02 0.94
CA HIS A 2 -16.49 -26.47 2.28
C HIS A 2 -17.30 -25.18 2.20
N LEU A 3 -18.28 -25.12 3.10
CA LEU A 3 -19.43 -24.25 3.09
C LEU A 3 -19.03 -22.80 3.42
N LEU A 4 -19.53 -21.89 2.58
CA LEU A 4 -19.52 -20.45 2.76
C LEU A 4 -20.27 -20.09 4.06
N GLN A 5 -19.65 -19.29 4.92
CA GLN A 5 -20.40 -18.53 5.92
C GLN A 5 -20.57 -17.09 5.41
N PRO A 6 -21.81 -16.59 5.27
CA PRO A 6 -22.05 -15.19 4.97
C PRO A 6 -21.72 -14.31 6.18
N GLN A 7 -21.04 -13.19 5.92
CA GLN A 7 -20.80 -12.13 6.91
C GLN A 7 -22.11 -11.42 7.28
N PRO A 8 -22.27 -10.93 8.52
CA PRO A 8 -23.50 -10.29 8.97
C PRO A 8 -23.70 -8.91 8.32
N GLU A 9 -24.93 -8.62 7.91
CA GLU A 9 -25.35 -7.31 7.39
C GLU A 9 -25.22 -6.23 8.47
N VAL A 10 -24.38 -5.22 8.22
CA VAL A 10 -24.30 -4.02 9.07
C VAL A 10 -25.23 -2.95 8.50
N THR A 11 -26.34 -2.75 9.21
CA THR A 11 -27.32 -1.68 9.00
C THR A 11 -26.66 -0.30 8.94
N THR A 12 -26.77 0.37 7.80
CA THR A 12 -26.28 1.73 7.57
C THR A 12 -27.35 2.76 7.96
N SER A 13 -26.99 3.69 8.84
CA SER A 13 -27.71 4.94 9.15
C SER A 13 -26.69 5.86 9.83
N SER A 14 -26.53 7.15 9.57
CA SER A 14 -27.04 8.12 8.61
C SER A 14 -26.18 9.39 8.82
N LEU A 15 -25.84 10.08 7.73
CA LEU A 15 -25.46 11.51 7.65
C LEU A 15 -24.27 12.01 8.50
N VAL A 16 -23.12 12.19 7.84
CA VAL A 16 -22.13 13.19 8.27
C VAL A 16 -21.99 14.21 7.14
N SER A 17 -22.55 15.41 7.37
CA SER A 17 -22.27 16.60 6.58
C SER A 17 -20.79 16.95 6.74
N THR A 18 -20.05 16.96 5.64
CA THR A 18 -18.68 17.47 5.58
C THR A 18 -18.69 18.99 5.66
N HIS A 19 -18.76 19.52 6.88
CA HIS A 19 -18.27 20.87 7.14
C HIS A 19 -16.74 20.82 7.18
N LEU A 20 -16.10 21.10 6.05
CA LEU A 20 -14.68 21.45 6.00
C LEU A 20 -14.49 22.71 6.85
N THR A 21 -13.81 22.59 7.98
CA THR A 21 -13.41 23.74 8.80
C THR A 21 -12.28 24.49 8.09
N LEU A 22 -12.27 25.81 8.24
CA LEU A 22 -11.27 26.70 7.64
C LEU A 22 -9.83 26.30 8.03
N ASP A 23 -9.66 25.74 9.23
CA ASP A 23 -8.38 25.22 9.73
C ASP A 23 -7.88 23.98 8.96
N SER A 24 -8.80 23.12 8.49
CA SER A 24 -8.46 21.96 7.66
C SER A 24 -8.11 22.36 6.22
N ALA A 25 -8.71 23.45 5.71
CA ALA A 25 -8.35 24.00 4.40
C ALA A 25 -6.95 24.63 4.43
N LEU A 26 -6.61 25.35 5.51
CA LEU A 26 -5.29 25.93 5.72
C LEU A 26 -4.18 24.87 5.90
N SER A 27 -4.49 23.71 6.51
CA SER A 27 -3.51 22.62 6.64
C SER A 27 -3.22 21.94 5.29
N ILE A 28 -4.24 21.78 4.43
CA ILE A 28 -4.08 21.20 3.09
C ILE A 28 -3.23 22.11 2.19
N ASP A 29 -3.44 23.43 2.21
CA ASP A 29 -2.64 24.39 1.44
C ASP A 29 -1.16 24.43 1.89
N THR A 30 -0.89 24.18 3.18
CA THR A 30 0.49 24.19 3.72
C THR A 30 1.25 22.90 3.35
N VAL A 31 0.56 21.76 3.26
CA VAL A 31 1.14 20.48 2.81
C VAL A 31 1.42 20.49 1.30
N GLN A 32 0.64 21.25 0.51
CA GLN A 32 0.81 21.36 -0.95
C GLN A 32 2.12 22.05 -1.37
N LEU A 33 2.79 22.77 -0.47
CA LEU A 33 4.04 23.51 -0.74
C LEU A 33 5.28 22.97 -0.05
N SER A 34 5.14 21.97 0.82
CA SER A 34 6.26 21.45 1.61
C SER A 34 7.03 20.38 0.86
N LEU A 35 8.35 20.59 0.71
CA LEU A 35 9.26 19.58 0.18
C LEU A 35 9.31 18.38 1.12
N TRP A 36 9.31 17.16 0.57
CA TRP A 36 9.42 15.90 1.32
C TRP A 36 10.53 15.93 2.39
N GLN A 37 11.68 16.53 2.07
CA GLN A 37 12.85 16.62 2.95
C GLN A 37 12.60 17.42 4.24
N ASN A 38 11.59 18.29 4.25
CA ASN A 38 11.27 19.14 5.40
C ASN A 38 10.29 18.46 6.37
N LEU A 39 9.64 17.36 5.98
CA LEU A 39 8.60 16.70 6.78
C LEU A 39 9.23 15.85 7.89
N GLN A 40 8.95 16.22 9.15
CA GLN A 40 9.55 15.57 10.33
C GLN A 40 8.64 14.54 10.97
N THR A 41 7.32 14.74 10.94
CA THR A 41 6.38 13.86 11.62
C THR A 41 5.77 12.84 10.65
N GLU A 42 5.36 11.69 11.19
CA GLU A 42 4.66 10.67 10.39
C GLU A 42 3.33 11.19 9.85
N GLN A 43 2.62 11.98 10.65
CA GLN A 43 1.36 12.60 10.23
C GLN A 43 1.55 13.51 9.00
N ASP A 44 2.55 14.40 9.03
CA ASP A 44 2.84 15.29 7.90
C ASP A 44 3.22 14.48 6.64
N GLN A 45 4.00 13.41 6.81
CA GLN A 45 4.40 12.53 5.71
C GLN A 45 3.20 11.80 5.11
N VAL A 46 2.27 11.35 5.94
CA VAL A 46 1.03 10.68 5.51
C VAL A 46 0.11 11.64 4.79
N ASP A 47 -0.10 12.84 5.32
CA ASP A 47 -0.93 13.86 4.68
C ASP A 47 -0.33 14.26 3.32
N TRP A 48 1.00 14.38 3.25
CA TRP A 48 1.72 14.60 2.00
C TRP A 48 1.49 13.46 1.00
N LEU A 49 1.59 12.20 1.46
CA LEU A 49 1.37 11.02 0.62
C LEU A 49 -0.05 10.97 0.04
N ILE A 50 -1.06 11.21 0.88
CA ILE A 50 -2.47 11.26 0.46
C ILE A 50 -2.67 12.32 -0.62
N LEU A 51 -2.17 13.54 -0.37
CA LEU A 51 -2.32 14.66 -1.30
C LEU A 51 -1.68 14.35 -2.66
N HIS A 52 -0.44 13.85 -2.64
CA HIS A 52 0.32 13.59 -3.86
C HIS A 52 -0.21 12.37 -4.63
N PHE A 53 -0.57 11.30 -3.93
CA PHE A 53 -1.20 10.13 -4.56
C PHE A 53 -2.50 10.52 -5.28
N ASN A 54 -3.39 11.25 -4.59
CA ASN A 54 -4.67 11.69 -5.15
C ASN A 54 -4.49 12.61 -6.35
N HIS A 55 -3.43 13.41 -6.37
CA HIS A 55 -3.08 14.23 -7.53
C HIS A 55 -2.56 13.38 -8.70
N TRP A 56 -1.53 12.56 -8.47
CA TRP A 56 -0.88 11.75 -9.51
C TRP A 56 -1.85 10.74 -10.15
N PHE A 57 -2.73 10.15 -9.36
CA PHE A 57 -3.71 9.16 -9.82
C PHE A 57 -5.13 9.70 -10.05
N SER A 58 -5.31 11.03 -10.06
CA SER A 58 -6.61 11.67 -10.31
C SER A 58 -7.31 11.18 -11.59
N HIS A 59 -6.52 10.80 -12.60
CA HIS A 59 -7.02 10.25 -13.87
C HIS A 59 -7.59 8.82 -13.78
N GLN A 60 -7.38 8.10 -12.67
CA GLN A 60 -7.85 6.71 -12.48
C GLN A 60 -9.10 6.59 -11.60
N ASN A 61 -9.71 7.71 -11.18
CA ASN A 61 -10.90 7.72 -10.32
C ASN A 61 -10.71 6.89 -9.02
N VAL A 62 -9.55 7.06 -8.39
CA VAL A 62 -9.16 6.41 -7.13
C VAL A 62 -8.57 7.45 -6.19
N ILE A 63 -8.84 7.30 -4.89
CA ILE A 63 -8.24 8.12 -3.84
C ILE A 63 -7.66 7.25 -2.73
N LEU A 64 -6.59 7.72 -2.11
CA LEU A 64 -6.02 7.21 -0.88
C LEU A 64 -6.70 7.92 0.30
N VAL A 65 -7.12 7.16 1.31
CA VAL A 65 -7.77 7.68 2.51
C VAL A 65 -7.17 7.04 3.76
N LYS A 66 -6.95 7.84 4.80
CA LYS A 66 -6.60 7.35 6.13
C LYS A 66 -7.84 6.77 6.80
N GLY A 67 -7.78 5.50 7.22
CA GLY A 67 -8.79 4.83 8.02
C GLY A 67 -8.41 4.79 9.51
N GLU A 68 -9.39 4.53 10.36
CA GLU A 68 -9.21 4.43 11.81
C GLU A 68 -8.90 2.99 12.28
N SER A 69 -9.42 1.99 11.57
CA SER A 69 -9.30 0.56 11.89
C SER A 69 -8.62 -0.21 10.76
N GLU A 70 -9.29 -1.21 10.19
CA GLU A 70 -8.74 -2.14 9.21
C GLU A 70 -8.52 -1.47 7.84
N PRO A 71 -7.48 -1.89 7.10
CA PRO A 71 -7.34 -1.52 5.70
C PRO A 71 -8.48 -2.14 4.89
N GLU A 72 -8.97 -1.42 3.88
CA GLU A 72 -9.99 -1.94 2.97
C GLU A 72 -9.91 -1.23 1.61
N TYR A 73 -10.10 -1.99 0.53
CA TYR A 73 -10.34 -1.42 -0.79
C TYR A 73 -11.83 -1.36 -1.11
N PHE A 74 -12.31 -0.14 -1.36
CA PHE A 74 -13.68 0.10 -1.81
C PHE A 74 -13.67 0.37 -3.32
N PRO A 75 -14.37 -0.43 -4.14
CA PRO A 75 -14.48 -0.18 -5.57
C PRO A 75 -15.26 1.12 -5.83
N ALA A 76 -14.95 1.76 -6.96
CA ALA A 76 -15.66 2.96 -7.40
C ALA A 76 -17.14 2.64 -7.66
N HIS A 77 -18.01 3.61 -7.39
CA HIS A 77 -19.43 3.54 -7.74
C HIS A 77 -19.92 4.86 -8.32
N ARG A 78 -21.20 4.91 -8.71
CA ARG A 78 -21.80 6.06 -9.42
C ARG A 78 -21.67 7.44 -8.74
N HIS A 79 -21.30 7.49 -7.46
CA HIS A 79 -21.25 8.73 -6.66
C HIS A 79 -19.91 8.95 -5.96
N ALA A 80 -18.95 8.02 -6.07
CA ALA A 80 -17.66 8.15 -5.41
C ALA A 80 -16.56 7.41 -6.18
N PRO A 81 -15.32 7.94 -6.16
CA PRO A 81 -14.15 7.21 -6.65
C PRO A 81 -13.91 5.94 -5.83
N ALA A 82 -13.06 5.06 -6.34
CA ALA A 82 -12.54 3.97 -5.54
C ALA A 82 -11.72 4.53 -4.36
N ARG A 83 -11.73 3.85 -3.22
CA ARG A 83 -10.94 4.24 -2.05
C ARG A 83 -9.97 3.14 -1.67
N ILE A 84 -8.70 3.49 -1.58
CA ILE A 84 -7.66 2.69 -0.93
C ILE A 84 -7.59 3.20 0.51
N GLN A 85 -8.14 2.45 1.45
CA GLN A 85 -8.11 2.81 2.87
C GLN A 85 -6.99 2.04 3.57
N PHE A 86 -6.11 2.76 4.25
CA PHE A 86 -5.03 2.17 5.05
C PHE A 86 -5.23 2.43 6.54
N ALA A 87 -4.66 1.57 7.37
CA ALA A 87 -4.92 1.52 8.80
C ALA A 87 -4.04 2.51 9.61
N HIS A 88 -4.63 3.00 10.71
CA HIS A 88 -3.95 3.67 11.83
C HIS A 88 -3.07 4.89 11.49
N GLY A 89 -3.15 5.42 10.28
CA GLY A 89 -2.31 6.55 9.87
C GLY A 89 -0.82 6.22 9.78
N PHE A 90 -0.44 4.94 9.60
CA PHE A 90 0.97 4.58 9.42
C PHE A 90 1.38 4.70 7.95
N PHE A 91 2.53 5.33 7.71
CA PHE A 91 3.00 5.56 6.34
C PHE A 91 3.25 4.24 5.59
N ASN A 92 3.82 3.25 6.26
CA ASN A 92 4.08 1.95 5.64
C ASN A 92 2.78 1.18 5.35
N SER A 93 1.74 1.33 6.19
CA SER A 93 0.43 0.76 5.87
C SER A 93 -0.13 1.36 4.58
N ALA A 94 0.00 2.67 4.37
CA ALA A 94 -0.40 3.29 3.10
C ALA A 94 0.39 2.75 1.90
N LEU A 95 1.72 2.57 2.02
CA LEU A 95 2.53 1.98 0.95
C LEU A 95 2.11 0.55 0.63
N HIS A 96 1.81 -0.24 1.66
CA HIS A 96 1.34 -1.61 1.53
C HIS A 96 0.04 -1.68 0.72
N GLU A 97 -0.97 -0.88 1.08
CA GLU A 97 -2.25 -0.87 0.36
C GLU A 97 -2.11 -0.39 -1.10
N ILE A 98 -1.27 0.63 -1.35
CA ILE A 98 -0.97 1.08 -2.71
C ILE A 98 -0.29 -0.04 -3.50
N SER A 99 0.59 -0.83 -2.87
CA SER A 99 1.27 -1.96 -3.52
C SER A 99 0.25 -3.01 -3.99
N HIS A 100 -0.71 -3.39 -3.16
CA HIS A 100 -1.80 -4.31 -3.52
C HIS A 100 -2.63 -3.77 -4.67
N TRP A 101 -3.05 -2.50 -4.58
CA TRP A 101 -3.84 -1.86 -5.62
C TRP A 101 -3.09 -1.80 -6.96
N SER A 102 -1.79 -1.52 -6.94
CA SER A 102 -0.95 -1.41 -8.14
C SER A 102 -0.81 -2.72 -8.91
N ILE A 103 -0.93 -3.87 -8.21
CA ILE A 103 -0.89 -5.21 -8.79
C ILE A 103 -2.26 -5.64 -9.30
N ALA A 104 -3.33 -5.16 -8.66
CA ALA A 104 -4.68 -5.56 -9.00
C ALA A 104 -5.11 -5.02 -10.38
N GLY A 105 -5.37 -5.94 -11.31
CA GLY A 105 -5.91 -5.59 -12.64
C GLY A 105 -7.36 -5.08 -12.58
N SER A 106 -7.84 -4.58 -13.73
CA SER A 106 -9.16 -3.94 -13.84
C SER A 106 -10.32 -4.73 -13.26
N LYS A 107 -10.34 -6.06 -13.45
CA LYS A 107 -11.40 -6.93 -12.87
C LYS A 107 -11.37 -6.97 -11.35
N ARG A 108 -10.18 -6.99 -10.74
CA ARG A 108 -10.01 -7.06 -9.29
C ARG A 108 -10.40 -5.75 -8.63
N ARG A 109 -10.12 -4.61 -9.29
CA ARG A 109 -10.54 -3.27 -8.86
C ARG A 109 -12.06 -3.05 -8.85
N LEU A 110 -12.86 -4.02 -9.30
CA LEU A 110 -14.33 -4.01 -9.17
C LEU A 110 -14.83 -4.71 -7.90
N LEU A 111 -13.95 -5.36 -7.15
CA LEU A 111 -14.27 -6.16 -5.97
C LEU A 111 -13.77 -5.45 -4.70
N ALA A 112 -14.51 -5.61 -3.61
CA ALA A 112 -14.00 -5.27 -2.28
C ALA A 112 -12.69 -6.02 -2.01
N ASP A 113 -11.73 -5.35 -1.37
CA ASP A 113 -10.37 -5.85 -1.08
C ASP A 113 -9.66 -6.45 -2.28
N LEU A 114 -9.99 -5.95 -3.47
CA LEU A 114 -9.41 -6.41 -4.74
C LEU A 114 -9.65 -7.92 -4.96
N GLY A 115 -10.63 -8.52 -4.26
CA GLY A 115 -10.87 -9.96 -4.24
C GLY A 115 -9.78 -10.78 -3.55
N TYR A 116 -8.93 -10.18 -2.72
CA TYR A 116 -8.14 -10.92 -1.74
C TYR A 116 -9.06 -11.49 -0.65
N TRP A 117 -8.65 -12.59 -0.04
CA TRP A 117 -9.36 -13.22 1.06
C TRP A 117 -8.65 -12.85 2.36
N TYR A 118 -9.43 -12.59 3.41
CA TYR A 118 -8.89 -12.35 4.73
C TYR A 118 -8.50 -13.67 5.40
N ALA A 119 -7.28 -13.74 5.91
CA ALA A 119 -6.81 -14.84 6.74
C ALA A 119 -6.55 -14.27 8.15
N PRO A 120 -7.31 -14.69 9.18
CA PRO A 120 -7.05 -14.21 10.53
C PRO A 120 -5.67 -14.66 11.03
N ASP A 121 -5.16 -13.96 12.03
CA ASP A 121 -3.96 -14.35 12.79
C ASP A 121 -4.09 -15.77 13.38
N GLY A 122 -2.96 -16.41 13.68
CA GLY A 122 -2.91 -17.79 14.16
C GLY A 122 -2.84 -18.81 13.02
N ARG A 123 -2.21 -18.44 11.91
CA ARG A 123 -2.08 -19.30 10.72
C ARG A 123 -1.14 -20.48 10.98
N THR A 124 -1.51 -21.66 10.46
CA THR A 124 -0.61 -22.83 10.40
C THR A 124 0.54 -22.56 9.43
N ALA A 125 1.60 -23.37 9.49
CA ALA A 125 2.73 -23.26 8.57
C ALA A 125 2.30 -23.34 7.09
N GLU A 126 1.32 -24.19 6.75
CA GLU A 126 0.80 -24.31 5.38
C GLU A 126 0.02 -23.06 4.95
N GLN A 127 -0.80 -22.51 5.85
CA GLN A 127 -1.54 -21.27 5.59
C GLN A 127 -0.59 -20.08 5.44
N GLN A 128 0.45 -20.01 6.28
CA GLN A 128 1.50 -19.01 6.18
C GLN A 128 2.23 -19.12 4.84
N ALA A 129 2.60 -20.33 4.39
CA ALA A 129 3.25 -20.52 3.11
C ALA A 129 2.39 -20.06 1.91
N LEU A 130 1.06 -20.23 1.99
CA LEU A 130 0.13 -19.70 0.98
C LEU A 130 0.04 -18.18 1.01
N PHE A 131 0.02 -17.58 2.21
CA PHE A 131 0.06 -16.13 2.39
C PHE A 131 1.35 -15.55 1.79
N GLU A 132 2.51 -16.07 2.17
CA GLU A 132 3.81 -15.60 1.69
C GLU A 132 3.88 -15.62 0.16
N GLN A 133 3.34 -16.66 -0.49
CA GLN A 133 3.29 -16.75 -1.96
C GLN A 133 2.54 -15.59 -2.61
N VAL A 134 1.41 -15.17 -2.04
CA VAL A 134 0.62 -14.06 -2.60
C VAL A 134 1.21 -12.69 -2.25
N GLU A 135 1.98 -12.62 -1.15
CA GLU A 135 2.61 -11.41 -0.63
C GLU A 135 3.98 -11.07 -1.23
N VAL A 136 4.63 -12.01 -1.94
CA VAL A 136 5.96 -11.73 -2.55
C VAL A 136 5.94 -10.48 -3.42
N LYS A 137 4.91 -10.32 -4.26
CA LYS A 137 4.82 -9.19 -5.19
C LYS A 137 4.41 -7.87 -4.50
N PRO A 138 3.36 -7.84 -3.66
CA PRO A 138 3.03 -6.66 -2.86
C PRO A 138 4.23 -6.14 -2.09
N GLN A 139 4.87 -7.00 -1.28
CA GLN A 139 5.98 -6.58 -0.42
C GLN A 139 7.26 -6.22 -1.18
N ALA A 140 7.52 -6.82 -2.35
CA ALA A 140 8.59 -6.38 -3.23
C ALA A 140 8.35 -4.95 -3.77
N ILE A 141 7.11 -4.63 -4.14
CA ILE A 141 6.74 -3.30 -4.63
C ILE A 141 6.71 -2.29 -3.48
N GLU A 142 6.19 -2.66 -2.32
CA GLU A 142 6.22 -1.85 -1.09
C GLU A 142 7.66 -1.47 -0.73
N TRP A 143 8.60 -2.42 -0.82
CA TRP A 143 10.01 -2.13 -0.59
C TRP A 143 10.55 -1.11 -1.60
N MET A 144 10.21 -1.23 -2.88
CA MET A 144 10.61 -0.25 -3.89
C MET A 144 10.03 1.14 -3.61
N PHE A 145 8.78 1.23 -3.15
CA PHE A 145 8.17 2.50 -2.74
C PHE A 145 8.89 3.11 -1.52
N ALA A 146 9.14 2.30 -0.48
CA ALA A 146 9.85 2.74 0.71
C ALA A 146 11.25 3.25 0.36
N GLN A 147 11.99 2.52 -0.49
CA GLN A 147 13.30 2.94 -0.97
C GLN A 147 13.24 4.24 -1.78
N ALA A 148 12.19 4.45 -2.59
CA ALA A 148 11.99 5.70 -3.32
C ALA A 148 11.75 6.90 -2.38
N PHE A 149 11.12 6.69 -1.23
CA PHE A 149 11.00 7.71 -0.17
C PHE A 149 12.24 7.80 0.74
N GLY A 150 13.24 6.92 0.59
CA GLY A 150 14.39 6.84 1.50
C GLY A 150 14.01 6.30 2.88
N ARG A 151 12.95 5.49 2.97
CA ARG A 151 12.43 4.92 4.22
C ARG A 151 12.90 3.48 4.40
N LYS A 152 12.94 3.06 5.67
CA LYS A 152 13.18 1.65 6.01
C LYS A 152 11.96 0.81 5.66
N PHE A 153 12.22 -0.37 5.11
CA PHE A 153 11.22 -1.39 4.84
C PHE A 153 11.55 -2.63 5.67
N ARG A 154 10.51 -3.34 6.11
CA ARG A 154 10.61 -4.65 6.75
C ARG A 154 9.52 -5.53 6.19
N VAL A 155 9.88 -6.76 5.87
CA VAL A 155 8.92 -7.78 5.48
C VAL A 155 7.94 -8.02 6.64
N SER A 156 6.65 -8.00 6.35
CA SER A 156 5.60 -8.34 7.31
C SER A 156 5.19 -9.79 7.13
N LEU A 157 5.39 -10.61 8.15
CA LEU A 157 4.85 -11.98 8.18
C LEU A 157 3.38 -12.03 8.56
N ASP A 158 2.85 -10.94 9.14
CA ASP A 158 1.44 -10.77 9.51
C ASP A 158 0.83 -11.96 10.29
N ASN A 159 1.62 -12.57 11.17
CA ASN A 159 1.21 -13.77 11.93
C ASN A 159 1.80 -13.69 13.34
N LEU A 160 1.12 -12.94 14.23
CA LEU A 160 1.59 -12.64 15.58
C LEU A 160 1.47 -13.85 16.52
N THR A 161 0.46 -14.69 16.32
CA THR A 161 0.16 -15.83 17.22
C THR A 161 0.29 -17.21 16.57
N GLY A 162 0.62 -17.27 15.28
CA GLY A 162 0.75 -18.51 14.52
C GLY A 162 2.18 -19.00 14.31
N GLU A 163 2.34 -20.02 13.45
CA GLU A 163 3.64 -20.60 13.11
C GLU A 163 4.25 -19.92 11.89
N GLY A 164 4.78 -18.70 12.10
CA GLY A 164 5.34 -17.85 11.03
C GLY A 164 6.81 -18.08 10.68
N GLY A 165 7.58 -18.78 11.54
CA GLY A 165 9.03 -18.90 11.39
C GLY A 165 9.77 -17.56 11.41
N ASP A 166 11.01 -17.53 10.90
CA ASP A 166 11.84 -16.31 10.80
C ASP A 166 11.63 -15.53 9.48
N GLY A 167 10.79 -16.06 8.59
CA GLY A 167 10.52 -15.48 7.28
C GLY A 167 11.71 -15.48 6.32
N ALA A 168 12.81 -16.21 6.58
CA ALA A 168 14.03 -16.11 5.77
C ALA A 168 13.80 -16.45 4.29
N THR A 169 13.02 -17.50 4.02
CA THR A 169 12.60 -17.89 2.66
C THR A 169 11.73 -16.81 2.03
N PHE A 170 10.80 -16.23 2.78
CA PHE A 170 9.94 -15.16 2.28
C PHE A 170 10.73 -13.91 1.91
N LYS A 171 11.65 -13.47 2.78
CA LYS A 171 12.59 -12.37 2.51
C LYS A 171 13.45 -12.65 1.26
N ASN A 172 13.93 -13.89 1.08
CA ASN A 172 14.66 -14.29 -0.13
C ASN A 172 13.79 -14.15 -1.39
N ASN A 173 12.52 -14.56 -1.32
CA ASN A 173 11.58 -14.46 -2.43
C ASN A 173 11.24 -13.01 -2.77
N VAL A 174 11.01 -12.16 -1.76
CA VAL A 174 10.78 -10.71 -1.92
C VAL A 174 11.99 -10.06 -2.59
N PHE A 175 13.20 -10.34 -2.09
CA PHE A 175 14.44 -9.84 -2.70
C PHE A 175 14.60 -10.30 -4.15
N ALA A 176 14.43 -11.60 -4.41
CA ALA A 176 14.52 -12.14 -5.77
C ALA A 176 13.49 -11.47 -6.70
N GLN A 177 12.26 -11.21 -6.23
CA GLN A 177 11.24 -10.54 -7.03
C GLN A 177 11.62 -9.09 -7.39
N VAL A 178 12.26 -8.34 -6.49
CA VAL A 178 12.81 -7.01 -6.81
C VAL A 178 13.89 -7.12 -7.89
N GLN A 179 14.82 -8.07 -7.77
CA GLN A 179 15.86 -8.28 -8.78
C GLN A 179 15.27 -8.64 -10.15
N LYS A 180 14.20 -9.44 -10.19
CA LYS A 180 13.47 -9.78 -11.42
C LYS A 180 12.81 -8.56 -12.06
N TYR A 181 12.31 -7.60 -11.28
CA TYR A 181 11.78 -6.35 -11.83
C TYR A 181 12.90 -5.50 -12.47
N PHE A 182 14.09 -5.46 -11.87
CA PHE A 182 15.23 -4.73 -12.44
C PHE A 182 15.86 -5.41 -13.66
N SER A 183 15.92 -6.74 -13.69
CA SER A 183 16.48 -7.50 -14.82
C SER A 183 15.56 -7.53 -16.04
N GLY A 184 14.28 -7.22 -15.85
CA GLY A 184 13.24 -7.34 -16.88
C GLY A 184 12.68 -8.77 -17.04
N GLU A 185 13.11 -9.73 -16.22
CA GLU A 185 12.52 -11.08 -16.17
C GLU A 185 11.05 -11.02 -15.73
N ALA A 186 10.74 -10.13 -14.78
CA ALA A 186 9.38 -9.82 -14.37
C ALA A 186 9.01 -8.39 -14.78
N LYS A 187 7.80 -8.22 -15.32
CA LYS A 187 7.27 -6.89 -15.61
C LYS A 187 6.75 -6.23 -14.34
N LEU A 188 7.30 -5.07 -13.99
CA LEU A 188 6.74 -4.22 -12.94
C LEU A 188 5.35 -3.71 -13.37
N PRO A 189 4.31 -3.78 -12.52
CA PRO A 189 3.01 -3.22 -12.84
C PRO A 189 3.09 -1.74 -13.20
N LEU A 190 2.31 -1.29 -14.19
CA LEU A 190 2.40 0.07 -14.73
C LEU A 190 2.11 1.13 -13.66
N ASP A 191 1.13 0.89 -12.80
CA ASP A 191 0.79 1.82 -11.72
C ASP A 191 1.88 1.91 -10.66
N ALA A 192 2.55 0.78 -10.34
CA ALA A 192 3.70 0.76 -9.44
C ALA A 192 4.88 1.53 -10.05
N GLN A 193 5.15 1.30 -11.35
CA GLN A 193 6.20 2.03 -12.07
C GLN A 193 5.92 3.54 -12.09
N HIS A 194 4.69 3.94 -12.38
CA HIS A 194 4.28 5.34 -12.40
C HIS A 194 4.41 5.98 -11.02
N PHE A 195 4.01 5.28 -9.96
CA PHE A 195 4.14 5.79 -8.61
C PHE A 195 5.61 6.01 -8.22
N ILE A 196 6.49 5.03 -8.49
CA ILE A 196 7.94 5.16 -8.27
C ILE A 196 8.51 6.36 -9.03
N GLN A 197 8.09 6.56 -10.29
CA GLN A 197 8.50 7.71 -11.09
C GLN A 197 8.14 9.03 -10.43
N CYS A 198 6.87 9.19 -10.03
CA CYS A 198 6.39 10.39 -9.36
C CYS A 198 7.15 10.67 -8.06
N ILE A 199 7.39 9.62 -7.25
CA ILE A 199 8.17 9.74 -6.01
C ILE A 199 9.60 10.19 -6.33
N CYS A 200 10.32 9.46 -7.19
CA CYS A 200 11.72 9.78 -7.54
C CYS A 200 11.87 11.20 -8.10
N MET A 201 10.95 11.64 -8.95
CA MET A 201 10.95 13.00 -9.49
C MET A 201 10.77 14.06 -8.41
N THR A 202 9.95 13.78 -7.40
CA THR A 202 9.57 14.76 -6.38
C THR A 202 10.51 14.75 -5.17
N THR A 203 10.99 13.59 -4.75
CA THR A 203 11.72 13.40 -3.49
C THR A 203 13.22 13.14 -3.69
N ARG A 204 13.64 12.71 -4.89
CA ARG A 204 15.02 12.28 -5.19
C ARG A 204 15.66 13.07 -6.34
N HIS A 205 15.19 14.28 -6.62
CA HIS A 205 15.72 15.11 -7.72
C HIS A 205 15.75 14.37 -9.08
N GLY A 206 14.78 13.47 -9.32
CA GLY A 206 14.70 12.67 -10.54
C GLY A 206 15.65 11.48 -10.60
N GLN A 207 16.37 11.16 -9.52
CA GLN A 207 17.21 9.96 -9.47
C GLN A 207 16.36 8.70 -9.28
N TRP A 208 16.40 7.85 -10.29
CA TRP A 208 15.73 6.56 -10.32
C TRP A 208 16.36 5.55 -9.36
N LEU A 209 15.55 4.60 -8.91
CA LEU A 209 16.01 3.46 -8.14
C LEU A 209 16.99 2.61 -8.96
N LYS A 210 18.02 2.09 -8.28
CA LYS A 210 18.98 1.15 -8.85
C LYS A 210 18.91 -0.18 -8.12
N ALA A 211 19.15 -1.29 -8.84
CA ALA A 211 19.19 -2.62 -8.24
C ALA A 211 20.19 -2.72 -7.07
N SER A 212 21.30 -1.98 -7.14
CA SER A 212 22.32 -1.90 -6.08
C SER A 212 21.83 -1.32 -4.75
N GLU A 213 20.69 -0.61 -4.75
CA GLU A 213 20.08 -0.08 -3.52
C GLU A 213 19.36 -1.15 -2.71
N PHE A 214 19.15 -2.34 -3.29
CA PHE A 214 18.44 -3.45 -2.66
C PHE A 214 19.46 -4.53 -2.32
N GLN A 215 19.67 -4.76 -1.03
CA GLN A 215 20.54 -5.82 -0.50
C GLN A 215 19.68 -6.76 0.33
N ARG A 216 19.89 -8.08 0.22
CA ARG A 216 19.06 -9.06 0.92
C ARG A 216 19.12 -8.86 2.43
N GLU A 217 20.29 -8.52 2.95
CA GLU A 217 20.57 -8.28 4.36
C GLU A 217 19.79 -7.09 4.93
N ALA A 218 19.30 -6.18 4.07
CA ALA A 218 18.47 -5.06 4.49
C ALA A 218 17.05 -5.50 4.92
N LEU A 219 16.66 -6.75 4.62
CA LEU A 219 15.39 -7.34 5.05
C LEU A 219 15.49 -8.09 6.39
N ASP A 220 16.68 -8.17 7.00
CA ASP A 220 16.88 -8.90 8.25
C ASP A 220 16.49 -8.12 9.51
#